data_AF-A0A2A5CTB5-F1
#
_entry.id   AF-A0A2A5CTB5-F1
#
_cell.length_a   1.000
_cell.length_b   1.000
_cell.length_c   1.000
_cell.angle_alpha   90.00
_cell.angle_beta   90.00
_cell.angle_gamma   90.00
#
_symmetry.space_group_name_H-M   'P 1'
#
loop_
_entity.id
_entity.type
_entity.pdbx_description
1 polymer ?
#
loop_
_entity_poly.entity_id
_entity_poly.type
_entity_poly.pdbx_seq_one_letter_code
_entity_poly.pdbx_strand_id
1 'polypeptide(L)'
;MHLFKCILIFIIATILLPVYGNPKIDLSDVGDVHIENSGSADAQQHFLHGLAQLHNFEYWSAAEDFQKAQKIDPDFALAYWGEAMTYNHTIWMRQDKKSALKALNKYASSAANRADKAQSADKQVDKNKYRGFSAYAWQRALYLTDTSDWHKWGQ
;
A
#
# COMPACT_ATOMS: atom_id res chain seq x y z
N MET A 1 -33.10 -39.44 12.31
CA MET A 1 -31.78 -39.86 11.80
C MET A 1 -31.32 -39.14 10.52
N HIS A 2 -32.18 -38.42 9.77
CA HIS A 2 -31.76 -37.69 8.57
C HIS A 2 -31.18 -36.28 8.84
N LEU A 3 -31.57 -35.64 9.95
CA LEU A 3 -31.13 -34.28 10.31
C LEU A 3 -29.63 -34.20 10.68
N PHE A 4 -29.10 -35.24 11.32
CA PHE A 4 -27.67 -35.33 11.67
C PHE A 4 -26.75 -35.51 10.46
N LYS A 5 -27.23 -36.12 9.37
CA LYS A 5 -26.45 -36.29 8.13
C LYS A 5 -26.27 -34.96 7.38
N CYS A 6 -27.27 -34.09 7.36
CA CYS A 6 -27.17 -32.78 6.69
C CYS A 6 -26.22 -31.81 7.42
N ILE A 7 -26.22 -31.84 8.76
CA ILE A 7 -25.32 -31.01 9.57
C ILE A 7 -23.86 -31.44 9.41
N LEU A 8 -23.60 -32.75 9.31
CA LEU A 8 -22.24 -33.28 9.14
C LEU A 8 -21.65 -32.94 7.75
N ILE A 9 -22.48 -32.95 6.70
CA ILE A 9 -22.05 -32.57 5.34
C ILE A 9 -21.72 -31.07 5.26
N PHE A 10 -22.48 -30.22 5.95
CA PHE A 10 -22.22 -28.78 5.99
C PHE A 10 -20.93 -28.42 6.74
N ILE A 11 -20.59 -29.15 7.81
CA ILE A 11 -19.36 -28.95 8.58
C ILE A 11 -18.12 -29.41 7.80
N ILE A 12 -18.23 -30.48 7.00
CA ILE A 12 -17.12 -30.95 6.16
C ILE A 12 -16.86 -29.97 5.01
N ALA A 13 -17.91 -29.35 4.44
CA ALA A 13 -17.78 -28.40 3.34
C ALA A 13 -17.11 -27.07 3.75
N THR A 14 -17.23 -26.63 5.01
CA THR A 14 -16.54 -25.43 5.51
C THR A 14 -15.08 -25.67 5.89
N ILE A 15 -14.71 -26.91 6.24
CA ILE A 15 -13.32 -27.30 6.56
C ILE A 15 -12.47 -27.46 5.29
N LEU A 16 -13.10 -27.60 4.12
CA LEU A 16 -12.46 -27.76 2.81
C LEU A 16 -12.44 -26.49 1.97
N LEU A 17 -12.46 -25.30 2.60
CA LEU A 17 -12.01 -24.10 1.89
C LEU A 17 -10.50 -24.22 1.70
N PRO A 18 -10.00 -24.32 0.47
CA PRO A 18 -8.56 -24.23 0.25
C PRO A 18 -8.14 -22.87 0.79
N VAL A 19 -7.24 -22.88 1.78
CA VAL A 19 -6.46 -21.71 2.12
C VAL A 19 -5.61 -21.46 0.89
N TYR A 20 -6.14 -20.68 -0.06
CA TYR A 20 -5.35 -20.11 -1.14
C TYR A 20 -4.30 -19.26 -0.43
N GLY A 21 -3.11 -19.83 -0.25
CA GLY A 21 -1.97 -19.07 0.25
C GLY A 21 -1.81 -17.85 -0.62
N ASN A 22 -1.54 -16.69 -0.01
CA ASN A 22 -1.27 -15.48 -0.74
C ASN A 22 -0.18 -15.78 -1.78
N PRO A 23 -0.45 -15.62 -3.09
CA PRO A 23 0.56 -15.88 -4.10
C PRO A 23 1.77 -15.00 -3.79
N LYS A 24 2.94 -15.61 -3.65
CA LYS A 24 4.19 -14.85 -3.51
C LYS A 24 4.38 -14.06 -4.79
N ILE A 25 4.61 -12.76 -4.66
CA ILE A 25 4.86 -11.92 -5.82
C ILE A 25 6.29 -12.16 -6.26
N ASP A 26 6.45 -12.55 -7.51
CA ASP A 26 7.75 -12.61 -8.17
C ASP A 26 8.14 -11.18 -8.58
N LEU A 27 9.27 -10.68 -8.08
CA LEU A 27 9.78 -9.34 -8.39
C LEU A 27 10.78 -9.35 -9.56
N SER A 28 11.10 -10.54 -10.11
CA SER A 28 12.13 -10.69 -11.14
C SER A 28 11.82 -9.98 -12.46
N ASP A 29 10.54 -9.66 -12.70
CA ASP A 29 10.06 -8.94 -13.87
C ASP A 29 10.20 -7.41 -13.77
N VAL A 30 10.29 -6.86 -12.55
CA VAL A 30 10.32 -5.41 -12.28
C VAL A 30 11.59 -4.92 -11.57
N GLY A 31 12.45 -5.83 -11.11
CA GLY A 31 13.72 -5.53 -10.44
C GLY A 31 13.64 -5.46 -8.91
N ASP A 32 14.80 -5.34 -8.26
CA ASP A 32 14.89 -5.35 -6.78
C ASP A 32 14.67 -3.96 -6.17
N VAL A 33 13.64 -3.85 -5.34
CA VAL A 33 13.36 -2.67 -4.51
C VAL A 33 13.33 -3.07 -3.05
N HIS A 34 14.15 -2.44 -2.20
CA HIS A 34 14.17 -2.70 -0.76
C HIS A 34 13.94 -1.41 0.04
N ILE A 35 12.80 -1.35 0.74
CA ILE A 35 12.44 -0.23 1.61
C ILE A 35 11.84 -0.80 2.89
N GLU A 36 12.53 -0.61 4.03
CA GLU A 36 11.97 -0.84 5.36
C GLU A 36 10.84 0.16 5.61
N ASN A 37 9.68 -0.33 6.05
CA ASN A 37 8.48 0.47 6.26
C ASN A 37 7.58 -0.16 7.33
N SER A 38 6.51 0.54 7.68
CA SER A 38 5.56 0.12 8.73
C SER A 38 4.54 -0.94 8.28
N GLY A 39 4.55 -1.34 7.01
CA GLY A 39 3.64 -2.36 6.49
C GLY A 39 4.01 -3.77 6.95
N SER A 40 2.99 -4.61 7.17
CA SER A 40 3.19 -6.04 7.38
C SER A 40 3.96 -6.69 6.22
N ALA A 41 4.66 -7.80 6.51
CA ALA A 41 5.46 -8.51 5.50
C ALA A 41 4.67 -8.89 4.24
N ASP A 42 3.41 -9.30 4.40
CA ASP A 42 2.51 -9.65 3.30
C ASP A 42 2.10 -8.41 2.48
N ALA A 43 1.83 -7.27 3.14
CA ALA A 43 1.51 -6.03 2.45
C ALA A 43 2.74 -5.43 1.72
N GLN A 44 3.93 -5.61 2.30
CA GLN A 44 5.18 -5.12 1.76
C GLN A 44 5.51 -5.75 0.40
N GLN A 45 5.20 -7.04 0.20
CA GLN A 45 5.37 -7.70 -1.10
C GLN A 45 4.62 -6.94 -2.21
N HIS A 46 3.33 -6.67 -2.01
CA HIS A 46 2.51 -5.93 -2.95
C HIS A 46 2.98 -4.49 -3.14
N PHE A 47 3.35 -3.82 -2.06
CA PHE A 47 3.84 -2.45 -2.13
C PHE A 47 5.15 -2.32 -2.93
N LEU A 48 6.11 -3.22 -2.72
CA LEU A 48 7.37 -3.20 -3.45
C LEU A 48 7.17 -3.47 -4.95
N HIS A 49 6.30 -4.42 -5.30
CA HIS A 49 5.93 -4.68 -6.68
C HIS A 49 5.25 -3.47 -7.34
N GLY A 50 4.26 -2.86 -6.67
CA GLY A 50 3.61 -1.65 -7.16
C GLY A 50 4.56 -0.46 -7.31
N LEU A 51 5.55 -0.33 -6.42
CA LEU A 51 6.57 0.72 -6.52
C LEU A 51 7.50 0.53 -7.73
N ALA A 52 7.88 -0.72 -8.01
CA ALA A 52 8.70 -1.04 -9.18
C ALA A 52 7.91 -0.82 -10.49
N GLN A 53 6.62 -1.19 -10.52
CA GLN A 53 5.72 -0.87 -11.64
C GLN A 53 5.54 0.64 -11.83
N LEU A 54 5.35 1.40 -10.75
CA LEU A 54 5.23 2.85 -10.79
C LEU A 54 6.50 3.49 -11.38
N HIS A 55 7.68 2.95 -11.07
CA HIS A 55 8.95 3.38 -11.67
C HIS A 55 9.01 3.14 -13.18
N ASN A 56 8.41 2.05 -13.66
CA ASN A 56 8.21 1.75 -15.09
C ASN A 56 7.00 2.44 -15.72
N PHE A 57 6.34 3.35 -15.00
CA PHE A 57 5.15 4.08 -15.45
C PHE A 57 3.92 3.20 -15.73
N GLU A 58 3.86 2.00 -15.15
CA GLU A 58 2.74 1.08 -15.21
C GLU A 58 1.67 1.44 -14.18
N TYR A 59 1.07 2.63 -14.32
CA TYR A 59 0.23 3.26 -13.30
C TYR A 59 -0.98 2.44 -12.85
N TRP A 60 -1.66 1.77 -13.79
CA TRP A 60 -2.87 1.00 -13.46
C TRP A 60 -2.52 -0.24 -12.63
N SER A 61 -1.56 -1.05 -13.09
CA SER A 61 -1.06 -2.21 -12.35
C SER A 61 -0.54 -1.80 -10.96
N ALA A 62 0.21 -0.70 -10.90
CA ALA A 62 0.76 -0.21 -9.64
C ALA A 62 -0.36 0.12 -8.64
N ALA A 63 -1.44 0.76 -9.12
CA ALA A 63 -2.59 1.08 -8.29
C ALA A 63 -3.27 -0.17 -7.73
N GLU A 64 -3.37 -1.24 -8.52
CA GLU A 64 -3.96 -2.50 -8.06
C GLU A 64 -3.13 -3.15 -6.96
N ASP A 65 -1.81 -3.15 -7.07
CA ASP A 65 -0.94 -3.71 -6.04
C ASP A 65 -0.92 -2.86 -4.77
N PHE A 66 -0.92 -1.53 -4.90
CA PHE A 66 -1.12 -0.66 -3.74
C PHE A 66 -2.47 -0.90 -3.06
N GLN A 67 -3.55 -1.10 -3.81
CA GLN A 67 -4.85 -1.44 -3.25
C GLN A 67 -4.87 -2.82 -2.58
N LYS A 68 -4.12 -3.81 -3.07
CA LYS A 68 -3.94 -5.10 -2.39
C LYS A 68 -3.19 -4.92 -1.07
N ALA A 69 -2.11 -4.14 -1.07
CA ALA A 69 -1.36 -3.82 0.15
C ALA A 69 -2.26 -3.12 1.19
N GLN A 70 -3.12 -2.17 0.76
CA GLN A 70 -4.12 -1.53 1.64
C GLN A 70 -5.13 -2.51 2.24
N LYS A 71 -5.55 -3.53 1.49
CA LYS A 71 -6.49 -4.54 1.98
C LYS A 71 -5.85 -5.47 3.02
N ILE A 72 -4.56 -5.78 2.83
CA ILE A 72 -3.79 -6.63 3.75
C ILE A 72 -3.45 -5.86 5.02
N ASP A 73 -3.03 -4.60 4.87
CA ASP A 73 -2.66 -3.71 5.97
C ASP A 73 -3.29 -2.32 5.81
N PRO A 74 -4.48 -2.11 6.40
CA PRO A 74 -5.19 -0.82 6.33
C PRO A 74 -4.50 0.33 7.07
N ASP A 75 -3.50 0.03 7.90
CA ASP A 75 -2.71 1.04 8.60
C ASP A 75 -1.41 1.37 7.85
N PHE A 76 -1.14 0.68 6.73
CA PHE A 76 0.03 0.91 5.93
C PHE A 76 -0.07 2.17 5.06
N ALA A 77 0.33 3.30 5.63
CA ALA A 77 0.26 4.62 5.01
C ALA A 77 0.86 4.70 3.59
N LEU A 78 1.98 4.00 3.35
CA LEU A 78 2.66 4.06 2.05
C LEU A 78 1.87 3.39 0.93
N ALA A 79 1.02 2.40 1.22
CA ALA A 79 0.17 1.80 0.21
C ALA A 79 -0.89 2.80 -0.31
N TYR A 80 -1.40 3.68 0.55
CA TYR A 80 -2.33 4.74 0.13
C TYR A 80 -1.61 5.87 -0.62
N TRP A 81 -0.39 6.21 -0.20
CA TRP A 81 0.45 7.17 -0.90
C TRP A 81 0.84 6.67 -2.30
N GLY A 82 1.22 5.38 -2.42
CA GLY A 82 1.60 4.77 -3.69
C GLY A 82 0.48 4.86 -4.71
N GLU A 83 -0.75 4.49 -4.33
CA GLU A 83 -1.93 4.66 -5.19
C GLU A 83 -2.19 6.13 -5.55
N ALA A 84 -1.95 7.07 -4.62
CA ALA A 84 -2.07 8.48 -4.96
C ALA A 84 -1.04 8.91 -6.02
N MET A 85 0.18 8.36 -6.00
CA MET A 85 1.21 8.64 -7.00
C MET A 85 0.84 8.13 -8.38
N THR A 86 0.01 7.08 -8.49
CA THR A 86 -0.42 6.57 -9.80
C THR A 86 -1.35 7.52 -10.54
N TYR A 87 -1.77 8.63 -9.93
CA TYR A 87 -2.54 9.69 -10.61
C TYR A 87 -1.69 10.90 -10.99
N ASN A 88 -0.39 10.86 -10.73
CA ASN A 88 0.57 11.91 -11.09
C ASN A 88 1.48 11.44 -12.24
N HIS A 89 1.02 11.64 -13.48
CA HIS A 89 1.73 11.22 -14.69
C HIS A 89 2.61 12.38 -15.19
N THR A 90 3.69 12.67 -14.46
CA THR A 90 4.56 13.84 -14.67
C THR A 90 5.13 13.95 -16.08
N ILE A 91 5.61 12.84 -16.65
CA ILE A 91 6.16 12.79 -18.02
C ILE A 91 5.12 13.19 -19.07
N TRP A 92 3.86 12.87 -18.81
CA TRP A 92 2.74 13.20 -19.70
C TRP A 92 2.01 14.49 -19.33
N MET A 93 2.52 15.25 -18.36
CA MET A 93 1.89 16.47 -17.86
C MET A 93 0.41 16.28 -17.46
N ARG A 94 0.07 15.08 -16.98
CA ARG A 94 -1.30 14.73 -16.57
C ARG A 94 -1.33 14.48 -15.08
N GLN A 95 -2.21 15.19 -14.37
CA GLN A 95 -2.39 15.04 -12.94
C GLN A 95 -3.88 14.97 -12.63
N ASP A 96 -4.33 13.85 -12.07
CA ASP A 96 -5.69 13.72 -11.55
C ASP A 96 -5.70 13.96 -10.04
N LYS A 97 -5.79 15.24 -9.70
CA LYS A 97 -5.81 15.71 -8.32
C LYS A 97 -6.97 15.14 -7.52
N LYS A 98 -8.11 14.93 -8.17
CA LYS A 98 -9.31 14.45 -7.48
C LYS A 98 -9.15 12.98 -7.07
N SER A 99 -8.63 12.15 -7.97
CA SER A 99 -8.49 10.72 -7.73
C SER A 99 -7.40 10.39 -6.70
N ALA A 100 -6.27 11.11 -6.73
CA ALA A 100 -5.24 10.95 -5.70
C ALA A 100 -5.71 11.38 -4.30
N LEU A 101 -6.48 12.47 -4.17
CA LEU A 101 -7.07 12.82 -2.87
C LEU A 101 -8.08 11.78 -2.42
N LYS A 102 -8.85 11.20 -3.35
CA LYS A 102 -9.76 10.10 -3.04
C LYS A 102 -8.99 8.89 -2.51
N ALA A 103 -7.85 8.54 -3.10
CA ALA A 103 -6.98 7.47 -2.62
C ALA A 103 -6.50 7.73 -1.18
N LEU A 104 -5.96 8.91 -0.92
CA LEU A 104 -5.46 9.30 0.41
C LEU A 104 -6.57 9.39 1.46
N ASN A 105 -7.76 9.85 1.08
CA ASN A 105 -8.89 9.97 2.00
C ASN A 105 -9.43 8.61 2.46
N LYS A 106 -9.07 7.50 1.79
CA LYS A 106 -9.32 6.15 2.32
C LYS A 106 -8.50 5.85 3.58
N TYR A 107 -7.33 6.46 3.74
CA TYR A 107 -6.46 6.26 4.90
C TYR A 107 -6.89 7.12 6.10
N ALA A 108 -7.07 8.42 5.87
CA ALA A 108 -7.71 9.34 6.81
C ALA A 108 -8.21 10.61 6.10
N SER A 109 -9.25 11.23 6.68
CA SER A 109 -10.05 12.29 6.06
C SER A 109 -9.35 13.65 5.88
N SER A 110 -8.25 13.90 6.57
CA SER A 110 -7.49 15.16 6.49
C SER A 110 -6.00 14.90 6.44
N ALA A 111 -5.23 15.86 5.93
CA ALA A 111 -3.76 15.77 5.91
C ALA A 111 -3.18 15.60 7.32
N ALA A 112 -3.68 16.36 8.30
CA ALA A 112 -3.27 16.23 9.69
C ALA A 112 -3.57 14.83 10.26
N ASN A 113 -4.77 14.30 10.04
CA ASN A 113 -5.13 12.97 10.53
C ASN A 113 -4.29 11.87 9.87
N ARG A 114 -3.96 12.01 8.58
CA ARG A 114 -3.07 11.07 7.87
C ARG A 114 -1.67 11.11 8.46
N ALA A 115 -1.14 12.29 8.71
CA ALA A 115 0.15 12.50 9.36
C ALA A 115 0.21 11.84 10.75
N ASP A 116 -0.75 12.14 11.61
CA ASP A 116 -0.80 11.60 12.98
C ASP A 116 -0.90 10.07 13.00
N LYS A 117 -1.72 9.52 12.10
CA LYS A 117 -1.89 8.06 11.95
C LYS A 117 -0.60 7.40 11.45
N ALA A 118 0.03 7.96 10.41
CA ALA A 118 1.29 7.45 9.87
C ALA A 118 2.44 7.53 10.90
N GLN A 119 2.52 8.61 11.67
CA GLN A 119 3.54 8.78 12.71
C GLN A 119 3.44 7.72 13.80
N SER A 120 2.22 7.32 14.12
CA SER A 120 1.96 6.30 15.14
C SER A 120 2.41 4.92 14.68
N ALA A 121 2.24 4.59 13.39
CA ALA A 121 2.76 3.37 12.79
C ALA A 121 4.30 3.36 12.71
N ASP A 122 4.92 4.48 12.32
CA ASP A 122 6.38 4.60 12.19
C ASP A 122 7.16 4.49 13.51
N LYS A 123 6.52 4.79 14.65
CA LYS A 123 7.14 4.61 15.97
C LYS A 123 7.45 3.15 16.29
N GLN A 124 6.81 2.21 15.60
CA GLN A 124 6.97 0.77 15.81
C GLN A 124 8.14 0.20 14.98
N VAL A 125 8.69 0.97 14.03
CA VAL A 125 9.82 0.57 13.19
C VAL A 125 11.14 0.81 13.93
N ASP A 126 12.01 -0.20 14.00
CA ASP A 126 13.35 -0.07 14.60
C ASP A 126 14.28 0.81 13.74
N LYS A 127 14.42 2.07 14.15
CA LYS A 127 15.22 3.09 13.45
C LYS A 127 16.72 2.93 13.63
N ASN A 128 17.17 2.13 14.60
CA ASN A 128 18.60 1.95 14.87
C ASN A 128 19.25 0.95 13.91
N LYS A 129 18.45 0.13 13.23
CA LYS A 129 18.90 -0.93 12.34
C LYS A 129 19.56 -0.41 11.05
N TYR A 130 19.22 0.79 10.56
CA TYR A 130 19.81 1.36 9.34
C TYR A 130 19.94 2.89 9.41
N ARG A 131 21.18 3.42 9.38
CA ARG A 131 21.50 4.87 9.39
C ARG A 131 21.74 5.47 8.00
N GLY A 132 21.39 4.74 6.93
CA GLY A 132 21.67 5.12 5.54
C GLY A 132 20.40 5.24 4.72
N PHE A 133 20.04 6.49 4.39
CA PHE A 133 19.11 6.90 3.33
C PHE A 133 17.61 6.49 3.36
N SER A 134 17.14 5.67 4.29
CA SER A 134 15.71 5.30 4.37
C SER A 134 14.93 6.05 5.46
N ALA A 135 13.61 6.14 5.31
CA ALA A 135 12.62 6.77 6.21
C ALA A 135 12.48 8.31 6.17
N TYR A 136 13.53 9.13 6.28
CA TYR A 136 13.37 10.59 6.47
C TYR A 136 12.83 11.36 5.26
N ALA A 137 13.14 10.94 4.03
CA ALA A 137 12.62 11.56 2.80
C ALA A 137 11.14 11.21 2.55
N TRP A 138 10.73 10.00 2.95
CA TRP A 138 9.39 9.45 2.72
C TRP A 138 8.38 9.85 3.79
N GLN A 139 8.83 10.07 5.03
CA GLN A 139 8.05 10.70 6.08
C GLN A 139 7.46 12.01 5.53
N ARG A 140 8.29 12.89 4.96
CA ARG A 140 7.85 14.15 4.35
C ARG A 140 6.78 14.00 3.25
N ALA A 141 6.77 12.92 2.48
CA ALA A 141 5.78 12.71 1.43
C ALA A 141 4.35 12.49 1.98
N LEU A 142 4.21 12.07 3.24
CA LEU A 142 2.94 11.97 3.97
C LEU A 142 2.62 13.21 4.83
N TYR A 143 3.63 13.87 5.43
CA TYR A 143 3.42 15.07 6.28
C TYR A 143 3.33 16.40 5.51
N LEU A 144 3.98 16.52 4.34
CA LEU A 144 4.06 17.78 3.57
C LEU A 144 2.99 17.92 2.49
N THR A 145 2.01 17.02 2.44
CA THR A 145 0.83 17.23 1.60
C THR A 145 -0.10 18.24 2.25
N ASP A 146 0.39 19.47 2.42
CA ASP A 146 -0.51 20.57 2.17
C ASP A 146 -1.00 20.37 0.73
N THR A 147 -2.25 19.93 0.62
CA THR A 147 -2.92 19.67 -0.65
C THR A 147 -3.04 20.94 -1.51
N SER A 148 -2.64 22.11 -0.99
CA SER A 148 -2.56 23.36 -1.72
C SER A 148 -1.51 23.35 -2.85
N ASP A 149 -0.39 22.62 -2.71
CA ASP A 149 0.74 22.73 -3.64
C ASP A 149 1.15 21.37 -4.25
N TRP A 150 0.29 20.87 -5.14
CA TRP A 150 0.48 19.59 -5.82
C TRP A 150 1.73 19.54 -6.71
N HIS A 151 2.18 20.68 -7.21
CA HIS A 151 3.32 20.75 -8.13
C HIS A 151 4.64 20.24 -7.53
N LYS A 152 4.70 20.04 -6.21
CA LYS A 152 5.86 19.52 -5.48
C LYS A 152 5.89 17.99 -5.30
N TRP A 153 4.86 17.26 -5.71
CA TRP A 153 4.71 15.83 -5.42
C TRP A 153 5.55 14.90 -6.32
N GLY A 154 6.50 15.43 -7.09
CA GLY A 154 7.32 14.65 -8.03
C GLY A 154 8.55 15.38 -8.55
N GLN A 155 9.04 16.39 -7.82
CA GLN A 155 10.38 16.98 -8.00
C GLN A 155 11.26 16.51 -6.85
#